data_AF-A0A9D1WUH9-F1
#
_entry.id   AF-A0A9D1WUH9-F1
#
_cell.length_a   1.000
_cell.length_b   1.000
_cell.length_c   1.000
_cell.angle_alpha   90.00
_cell.angle_beta   90.00
_cell.angle_gamma   90.00
#
_symmetry.space_group_name_H-M   'P 1'
#
loop_
_entity.id
_entity.type
_entity.pdbx_description
1 polymer ?
#
loop_
_entity_poly.entity_id
_entity_poly.type
_entity_poly.pdbx_seq_one_letter_code
_entity_poly.pdbx_strand_id
1 'polypeptide(L)'
;MKKRWALLLSVCVICLCWPQKVSASSNPEEQMMKNKNQDVLFVGTVKHVDRDAIVLKVTDYMNLERTSDSIAKREKDHEYLIPKDMAITYRWSYHGKETVEVGDCIVASLKKESGRWQISNGLYETDTDVYQELSFEPFHKDLDFKKTKLKYFINSDGKYKDFTANKEKSKFYYKQQKIYDVRWNMKKYLTIEEIRNAEKLKAMDQDANIIETSAKTTDDGKQRLLTGFALFAAVWAFIVLRRGKRKKDN
;
A
#
# COMPACT_ATOMS: atom_id res chain seq x y z
N MET A 1 33.30 35.99 -55.91
CA MET A 1 32.47 36.08 -54.68
C MET A 1 31.67 34.82 -54.31
N LYS A 2 31.85 33.66 -54.96
CA LYS A 2 31.01 32.46 -54.70
C LYS A 2 31.61 31.42 -53.74
N LYS A 3 32.88 31.55 -53.32
CA LYS A 3 33.58 30.52 -52.50
C LYS A 3 33.54 30.74 -50.99
N ARG A 4 33.06 31.88 -50.48
CA ARG A 4 32.98 32.17 -49.03
C ARG A 4 31.68 31.70 -48.36
N TRP A 5 30.64 31.43 -49.14
CA TRP A 5 29.32 31.03 -48.62
C TRP A 5 29.21 29.52 -48.35
N ALA A 6 30.03 28.70 -49.02
CA ALA A 6 30.00 27.25 -48.84
C ALA A 6 30.57 26.79 -47.49
N LEU A 7 31.51 27.54 -46.90
CA LEU A 7 32.12 27.22 -45.61
C LEU A 7 31.24 27.59 -44.40
N LEU A 8 30.41 28.64 -44.53
CA LEU A 8 29.44 29.01 -43.49
C LEU A 8 28.23 28.07 -43.45
N LEU A 9 27.84 27.51 -44.61
CA LEU A 9 26.78 26.51 -44.69
C LEU A 9 27.21 25.13 -44.17
N SER A 10 28.48 24.73 -44.31
CA SER A 10 28.92 23.42 -43.79
C SER A 10 29.07 23.40 -42.26
N VAL A 11 29.42 24.53 -41.64
CA VAL A 11 29.53 24.62 -40.17
C VAL A 11 28.15 24.58 -39.50
N CYS A 12 27.11 25.15 -40.12
CA CYS A 12 25.75 25.11 -39.56
C CYS A 12 25.08 23.73 -39.69
N VAL A 13 25.39 22.96 -40.73
CA VAL A 13 24.80 21.62 -40.93
C VAL A 13 25.39 20.59 -39.96
N ILE A 14 26.64 20.75 -39.52
CA ILE A 14 27.27 19.80 -38.57
C ILE A 14 26.73 19.95 -37.14
N CYS A 15 26.22 21.13 -36.76
CA CYS A 15 25.58 21.34 -35.45
C CYS A 15 24.16 20.77 -35.33
N LEU A 16 23.51 20.40 -36.44
CA LEU A 16 22.13 19.89 -36.46
C LEU A 16 22.04 18.35 -36.53
N CYS A 17 23.18 17.66 -36.65
CA CYS A 17 23.25 16.20 -36.74
C CYS A 17 23.91 15.54 -35.52
N TRP A 18 23.91 16.20 -34.36
CA TRP A 18 24.08 15.43 -33.13
C TRP A 18 22.81 14.61 -32.92
N PRO A 19 22.89 13.27 -32.88
CA PRO A 19 21.75 12.48 -32.47
C PRO A 19 21.38 12.98 -31.08
N GLN A 20 20.22 13.62 -30.96
CA GLN A 20 19.56 13.69 -29.67
C GLN A 20 19.53 12.26 -29.19
N LYS A 21 20.25 11.97 -28.10
CA LYS A 21 20.10 10.70 -27.39
C LYS A 21 18.66 10.68 -26.89
N VAL A 22 17.72 10.33 -27.76
CA VAL A 22 16.44 9.76 -27.38
C VAL A 22 16.84 8.46 -26.72
N SER A 23 17.04 8.55 -25.40
CA SER A 23 17.34 7.39 -24.58
C SER A 23 16.08 6.56 -24.55
N ALA A 24 15.91 5.73 -25.59
CA ALA A 24 14.90 4.70 -25.68
C ALA A 24 15.26 3.62 -24.66
N SER A 25 14.91 3.86 -23.40
CA SER A 25 14.90 2.88 -22.28
C SER A 25 14.47 3.57 -20.96
N SER A 26 13.61 4.59 -20.97
CA SER A 26 12.99 5.00 -19.70
C SER A 26 11.92 3.97 -19.34
N ASN A 27 12.08 3.36 -18.17
CA ASN A 27 11.04 2.54 -17.55
C ASN A 27 9.77 3.38 -17.30
N PRO A 28 8.61 2.76 -17.06
CA PRO A 28 7.34 3.47 -16.90
C PRO A 28 7.41 4.60 -15.84
N GLU A 29 8.11 4.38 -14.73
CA GLU A 29 8.26 5.36 -13.64
C GLU A 29 8.98 6.62 -14.12
N GLU A 30 10.10 6.43 -14.82
CA GLU A 30 10.88 7.53 -15.36
C GLU A 30 10.15 8.24 -16.50
N GLN A 31 9.35 7.51 -17.29
CA GLN A 31 8.42 8.12 -18.25
C GLN A 31 7.43 9.02 -17.52
N MET A 32 6.82 8.56 -16.43
CA MET A 32 5.86 9.36 -15.65
C MET A 32 6.50 10.62 -15.05
N MET A 33 7.70 10.51 -14.49
CA MET A 33 8.41 11.64 -13.91
C MET A 33 8.82 12.70 -14.96
N LYS A 34 9.11 12.26 -16.19
CA LYS A 34 9.65 13.10 -17.27
C LYS A 34 8.63 13.41 -18.37
N ASN A 35 7.39 12.94 -18.24
CA ASN A 35 6.37 13.11 -19.27
C ASN A 35 6.04 14.60 -19.41
N LYS A 36 6.47 15.19 -20.51
CA LYS A 36 6.17 16.59 -20.86
C LYS A 36 4.76 16.76 -21.42
N ASN A 37 4.09 15.66 -21.74
CA ASN A 37 2.75 15.62 -22.31
C ASN A 37 1.70 15.23 -21.24
N GLN A 38 1.94 15.59 -19.98
CA GLN A 38 0.96 15.49 -18.91
C GLN A 38 0.86 16.86 -18.24
N ASP A 39 -0.34 17.31 -17.95
CA ASP A 39 -0.57 18.58 -17.27
C ASP A 39 -0.45 18.38 -15.75
N VAL A 40 -0.98 17.24 -15.28
CA VAL A 40 -1.04 16.90 -13.85
C VAL A 40 -0.67 15.44 -13.59
N LEU A 41 -0.09 15.21 -12.42
CA LEU A 41 -0.03 13.90 -11.78
C LEU A 41 -1.07 13.86 -10.67
N PHE A 42 -2.12 13.09 -10.92
CA PHE A 42 -3.28 12.91 -10.09
C PHE A 42 -3.01 11.82 -9.05
N VAL A 43 -3.47 12.02 -7.82
CA VAL A 43 -3.56 11.01 -6.77
C VAL A 43 -4.99 10.96 -6.26
N GLY A 44 -5.56 9.76 -6.18
CA GLY A 44 -6.94 9.62 -5.78
C GLY A 44 -7.45 8.19 -5.85
N THR A 45 -8.77 8.07 -5.91
CA THR A 45 -9.45 6.77 -5.95
C THR A 45 -10.32 6.62 -7.18
N VAL A 46 -10.48 5.39 -7.64
CA VAL A 46 -11.44 5.06 -8.69
C VAL A 46 -12.83 5.02 -8.05
N LYS A 47 -13.70 5.97 -8.41
CA LYS A 47 -15.06 6.07 -7.87
C LYS A 47 -16.07 5.24 -8.66
N HIS A 48 -15.93 5.20 -9.98
CA HIS A 48 -16.85 4.49 -10.85
C HIS A 48 -16.12 3.96 -12.09
N VAL A 49 -16.51 2.78 -12.54
CA VAL A 49 -16.02 2.16 -13.77
C VAL A 49 -17.24 1.71 -14.57
N ASP A 50 -17.42 2.29 -15.75
CA ASP A 50 -18.43 1.88 -16.72
C ASP A 50 -17.77 1.39 -18.02
N ARG A 51 -18.55 0.97 -19.01
CA ARG A 51 -18.05 0.54 -20.33
C ARG A 51 -17.30 1.66 -21.05
N ASP A 52 -17.82 2.87 -20.96
CA ASP A 52 -17.37 4.00 -21.79
C ASP A 52 -16.49 5.01 -21.04
N ALA A 53 -16.42 4.94 -19.70
CA ALA A 53 -15.65 5.88 -18.91
C ALA A 53 -15.21 5.30 -17.55
N ILE A 54 -14.24 5.97 -16.93
CA ILE A 54 -13.98 5.87 -15.49
C ILE A 54 -14.16 7.24 -14.85
N VAL A 55 -14.62 7.24 -13.59
CA VAL A 55 -14.67 8.45 -12.75
C VAL A 55 -13.61 8.33 -11.68
N LEU A 56 -12.69 9.28 -11.66
CA LEU A 56 -11.61 9.37 -10.68
C LEU A 56 -11.94 10.47 -9.67
N LYS A 57 -11.94 10.15 -8.38
CA LYS A 57 -12.06 11.13 -7.30
C LYS A 57 -10.67 11.61 -6.90
N VAL A 58 -10.39 12.90 -7.11
CA VAL A 58 -9.13 13.56 -6.76
C VAL A 58 -9.01 13.69 -5.25
N THR A 59 -7.92 13.20 -4.69
CA THR A 59 -7.52 13.51 -3.31
C THR A 59 -6.50 14.65 -3.31
N ASP A 60 -5.51 14.59 -4.21
CA ASP A 60 -4.58 15.68 -4.47
C ASP A 60 -4.00 15.55 -5.89
N TYR A 61 -3.30 16.57 -6.37
CA TYR A 61 -2.56 16.49 -7.62
C TYR A 61 -1.39 17.46 -7.67
N MET A 62 -0.41 17.09 -8.48
CA MET A 62 0.75 17.89 -8.78
C MET A 62 0.70 18.41 -10.21
N ASN A 63 0.77 19.73 -10.37
CA ASN A 63 1.06 20.34 -11.67
C ASN A 63 2.56 20.28 -11.94
N LEU A 64 2.94 19.98 -13.19
CA LEU A 64 4.35 19.98 -13.58
C LEU A 64 4.84 21.36 -13.99
N GLU A 65 3.95 22.16 -14.59
CA GLU A 65 4.16 23.59 -14.66
C GLU A 65 3.91 24.16 -13.26
N ARG A 66 4.92 24.84 -12.71
CA ARG A 66 4.89 25.39 -11.34
C ARG A 66 4.68 26.90 -11.36
N THR A 67 3.73 27.36 -12.17
CA THR A 67 3.31 28.77 -12.10
C THR A 67 2.43 28.98 -10.88
N SER A 68 2.43 30.17 -10.29
CA SER A 68 1.52 30.54 -9.18
C SER A 68 0.07 30.18 -9.51
N ASP A 69 -0.33 30.41 -10.76
CA ASP A 69 -1.69 30.20 -11.24
C ASP A 69 -2.04 28.72 -11.36
N SER A 70 -1.09 27.87 -11.75
CA SER A 70 -1.29 26.42 -11.77
C SER A 70 -1.51 25.89 -10.35
N ILE A 71 -0.70 26.31 -9.39
CA ILE A 71 -0.76 25.88 -7.99
C ILE A 71 -2.06 26.36 -7.33
N ALA A 72 -2.47 27.61 -7.62
CA ALA A 72 -3.70 28.19 -7.08
C ALA A 72 -4.98 27.51 -7.60
N LYS A 73 -4.92 26.82 -8.75
CA LYS A 73 -6.04 26.08 -9.33
C LYS A 73 -6.25 24.70 -8.70
N ARG A 74 -5.48 24.29 -7.67
CA ARG A 74 -5.63 23.01 -6.99
C ARG A 74 -6.99 22.86 -6.30
N GLU A 75 -7.89 22.16 -6.97
CA GLU A 75 -9.19 21.76 -6.42
C GLU A 75 -9.08 20.36 -5.81
N LYS A 76 -9.21 20.29 -4.48
CA LYS A 76 -9.33 19.01 -3.75
C LYS A 76 -10.75 18.48 -3.89
N ASP A 77 -10.90 17.15 -3.80
CA ASP A 77 -12.19 16.47 -3.81
C ASP A 77 -13.03 16.67 -5.09
N HIS A 78 -12.38 16.95 -6.22
CA HIS A 78 -13.03 17.03 -7.53
C HIS A 78 -13.14 15.64 -8.19
N GLU A 79 -14.09 15.47 -9.11
CA GLU A 79 -14.28 14.23 -9.86
C GLU A 79 -13.97 14.43 -11.34
N TYR A 80 -13.05 13.62 -11.87
CA TYR A 80 -12.72 13.64 -13.29
C TYR A 80 -13.34 12.45 -14.01
N LEU A 81 -14.19 12.75 -14.98
CA LEU A 81 -14.65 11.78 -15.97
C LEU A 81 -13.57 11.58 -17.03
N ILE A 82 -13.05 10.37 -17.13
CA ILE A 82 -12.05 9.98 -18.13
C ILE A 82 -12.73 9.02 -19.13
N PRO A 83 -12.94 9.45 -20.39
CA PRO A 83 -13.47 8.59 -21.44
C PRO A 83 -12.53 7.40 -21.71
N LYS A 84 -13.11 6.22 -21.92
CA LYS A 84 -12.40 5.02 -22.40
C LYS A 84 -12.31 5.04 -23.92
N ASP A 85 -11.54 5.98 -24.46
CA ASP A 85 -11.24 6.00 -25.91
C ASP A 85 -10.45 4.73 -26.32
N MET A 86 -9.74 4.13 -25.35
CA MET A 86 -9.06 2.83 -25.44
C MET A 86 -9.18 2.09 -24.09
N ALA A 87 -8.82 0.80 -24.06
CA ALA A 87 -8.75 0.05 -22.81
C ALA A 87 -7.78 0.73 -21.83
N ILE A 88 -8.31 1.19 -20.70
CA ILE A 88 -7.52 1.79 -19.61
C ILE A 88 -6.95 0.64 -18.78
N THR A 89 -5.62 0.51 -18.79
CA THR A 89 -4.90 -0.54 -18.07
C THR A 89 -3.91 0.03 -17.07
N TYR A 90 -3.55 -0.81 -16.09
CA TYR A 90 -2.44 -0.51 -15.19
C TYR A 90 -1.10 -0.61 -15.94
N ARG A 91 -0.29 0.42 -15.80
CA ARG A 91 1.16 0.33 -16.03
C ARG A 91 1.86 -0.40 -14.90
N TRP A 92 1.27 -0.32 -13.71
CA TRP A 92 1.73 -1.01 -12.52
C TRP A 92 0.57 -1.28 -11.56
N SER A 93 0.52 -2.50 -11.04
CA SER A 93 -0.34 -2.89 -9.92
C SER A 93 0.46 -3.84 -9.04
N TYR A 94 0.52 -3.56 -7.74
CA TYR A 94 1.20 -4.45 -6.80
C TYR A 94 0.36 -5.70 -6.48
N HIS A 95 -0.93 -5.66 -6.79
CA HIS A 95 -1.80 -6.84 -6.82
C HIS A 95 -1.73 -7.61 -8.15
N GLY A 96 -1.01 -7.11 -9.16
CA GLY A 96 -0.95 -7.72 -10.49
C GLY A 96 -2.25 -7.60 -11.29
N LYS A 97 -3.07 -6.59 -11.01
CA LYS A 97 -4.31 -6.32 -11.74
C LYS A 97 -4.03 -5.81 -13.15
N GLU A 98 -4.81 -6.30 -14.11
CA GLU A 98 -4.81 -5.79 -15.49
C GLU A 98 -5.87 -4.72 -15.70
N THR A 99 -6.98 -4.82 -14.97
CA THR A 99 -8.16 -3.96 -15.08
C THR A 99 -8.36 -3.10 -13.84
N VAL A 100 -8.94 -1.92 -14.05
CA VAL A 100 -9.24 -0.94 -13.00
C VAL A 100 -10.54 -1.30 -12.28
N GLU A 101 -10.54 -1.28 -10.95
CA GLU A 101 -11.70 -1.59 -10.11
C GLU A 101 -12.12 -0.39 -9.27
N VAL A 102 -13.40 -0.35 -8.89
CA VAL A 102 -13.91 0.68 -7.98
C VAL A 102 -13.27 0.52 -6.60
N GLY A 103 -12.76 1.61 -6.04
CA GLY A 103 -12.06 1.64 -4.76
C GLY A 103 -10.53 1.60 -4.87
N ASP A 104 -9.98 1.33 -6.06
CA ASP A 104 -8.53 1.32 -6.24
C ASP A 104 -7.94 2.70 -5.98
N CYS A 105 -6.91 2.76 -5.12
CA CYS A 105 -6.07 3.93 -4.95
C CYS A 105 -5.06 3.99 -6.08
N ILE A 106 -4.95 5.14 -6.75
CA ILE A 106 -4.13 5.27 -7.95
C ILE A 106 -3.37 6.58 -8.03
N VAL A 107 -2.25 6.50 -8.76
CA VAL A 107 -1.61 7.64 -9.39
C VAL A 107 -1.89 7.60 -10.89
N ALA A 108 -2.38 8.70 -11.43
CA ALA A 108 -2.69 8.83 -12.85
C ALA A 108 -1.94 10.02 -13.46
N SER A 109 -1.36 9.81 -14.64
CA SER A 109 -0.82 10.88 -15.46
C SER A 109 -1.92 11.36 -16.40
N LEU A 110 -2.36 12.62 -16.23
CA LEU A 110 -3.48 13.19 -16.97
C LEU A 110 -3.06 14.37 -17.83
N LYS A 111 -3.71 14.51 -18.97
CA LYS A 111 -3.62 15.65 -19.88
C LYS A 111 -5.02 16.12 -20.26
N LYS A 112 -5.21 17.42 -20.37
CA LYS A 112 -6.45 18.04 -20.81
C LYS A 112 -6.36 18.34 -22.31
N GLU A 113 -7.15 17.64 -23.10
CA GLU A 113 -7.27 17.85 -24.54
C GLU A 113 -8.70 18.26 -24.90
N SER A 114 -8.84 19.38 -25.60
CA SER A 114 -10.15 19.92 -26.01
C SER A 114 -11.16 20.01 -24.84
N GLY A 115 -10.69 20.41 -23.66
CA GLY A 115 -11.51 20.54 -22.45
C GLY A 115 -11.78 19.25 -21.67
N ARG A 116 -11.39 18.08 -22.18
CA ARG A 116 -11.58 16.77 -21.54
C ARG A 116 -10.29 16.21 -20.99
N TRP A 117 -10.35 15.52 -19.86
CA TRP A 117 -9.20 14.84 -19.27
C TRP A 117 -9.00 13.47 -19.91
N GLN A 118 -7.75 13.15 -20.21
CA GLN A 118 -7.33 11.87 -20.77
C GLN A 118 -6.08 11.36 -20.03
N ILE A 119 -5.93 10.04 -19.99
CA ILE A 119 -4.73 9.41 -19.44
C ILE A 119 -3.60 9.51 -20.45
N SER A 120 -2.49 10.13 -20.05
CA SER A 120 -1.32 10.32 -20.92
C SER A 120 -0.18 9.35 -20.63
N ASN A 121 -0.07 8.79 -19.41
CA ASN A 121 0.91 7.75 -19.11
C ASN A 121 0.40 6.65 -18.15
N GLY A 122 -0.79 6.13 -18.43
CA GLY A 122 -1.39 5.00 -17.72
C GLY A 122 -1.67 5.25 -16.23
N LEU A 123 -2.09 4.17 -15.56
CA LEU A 123 -2.43 4.16 -14.14
C LEU A 123 -1.44 3.32 -13.34
N TYR A 124 -1.19 3.73 -12.10
CA TYR A 124 -0.35 3.02 -11.14
C TYR A 124 -1.15 2.82 -9.88
N GLU A 125 -1.34 1.57 -9.47
CA GLU A 125 -1.97 1.27 -8.19
C GLU A 125 -1.05 1.68 -7.04
N THR A 126 -1.65 2.29 -6.02
CA THR A 126 -1.02 2.63 -4.75
C THR A 126 -1.81 2.04 -3.60
N ASP A 127 -1.18 1.95 -2.43
CA ASP A 127 -1.85 1.41 -1.24
C ASP A 127 -2.77 2.41 -0.53
N THR A 128 -2.58 3.70 -0.80
CA THR A 128 -3.41 4.79 -0.30
C THR A 128 -3.44 5.93 -1.32
N ASP A 129 -4.47 6.76 -1.23
CA ASP A 129 -4.61 8.04 -1.94
C ASP A 129 -4.02 9.22 -1.14
N VAL A 130 -3.44 8.97 0.03
CA VAL A 130 -2.71 9.98 0.81
C VAL A 130 -1.38 10.30 0.14
N TYR A 131 -1.35 11.44 -0.54
CA TYR A 131 -0.25 11.94 -1.38
C TYR A 131 1.16 11.85 -0.76
N GLN A 132 1.29 12.13 0.55
CA GLN A 132 2.58 12.18 1.23
C GLN A 132 3.06 10.81 1.72
N GLU A 133 2.18 9.82 1.72
CA GLU A 133 2.44 8.53 2.33
C GLU A 133 2.46 7.40 1.30
N LEU A 134 1.76 7.54 0.17
CA LEU A 134 1.56 6.50 -0.84
C LEU A 134 2.81 5.66 -1.16
N SER A 135 2.56 4.39 -1.47
CA SER A 135 3.56 3.45 -1.96
C SER A 135 3.00 2.67 -3.14
N PHE A 136 3.87 2.40 -4.11
CA PHE A 136 3.60 1.52 -5.24
C PHE A 136 3.91 0.05 -4.90
N GLU A 137 4.61 -0.21 -3.79
CA GLU A 137 5.04 -1.54 -3.36
C GLU A 137 4.91 -1.67 -1.83
N PRO A 138 3.68 -1.67 -1.29
CA PRO A 138 3.45 -1.69 0.16
C PRO A 138 3.94 -2.97 0.86
N PHE A 139 3.97 -4.10 0.14
CA PHE A 139 4.25 -5.42 0.71
C PHE A 139 5.63 -5.99 0.31
N HIS A 140 6.42 -5.26 -0.47
CA HIS A 140 7.71 -5.76 -0.94
C HIS A 140 8.81 -5.52 0.10
N LYS A 141 9.55 -6.58 0.45
CA LYS A 141 10.69 -6.50 1.38
C LYS A 141 11.90 -5.78 0.81
N ASP A 142 12.00 -5.68 -0.51
CA ASP A 142 13.11 -5.10 -1.26
C ASP A 142 12.66 -3.78 -1.89
N LEU A 143 13.51 -2.76 -1.92
CA LEU A 143 13.19 -1.45 -2.49
C LEU A 143 13.46 -1.51 -3.98
N ASP A 144 12.43 -1.40 -4.80
CA ASP A 144 12.67 -1.07 -6.20
C ASP A 144 13.11 0.40 -6.29
N PHE A 145 14.33 0.61 -6.80
CA PHE A 145 14.89 1.93 -7.06
C PHE A 145 13.97 2.85 -7.83
N LYS A 146 13.30 2.33 -8.86
CA LYS A 146 12.48 3.14 -9.77
C LYS A 146 11.17 3.56 -9.09
N LYS A 147 10.51 2.63 -8.39
CA LYS A 147 9.27 2.90 -7.64
C LYS A 147 9.52 3.86 -6.49
N THR A 148 10.61 3.64 -5.76
CA THR A 148 11.07 4.52 -4.68
C THR A 148 11.31 5.94 -5.22
N LYS A 149 11.99 6.06 -6.37
CA LYS A 149 12.22 7.34 -7.03
C LYS A 149 10.90 8.07 -7.37
N LEU A 150 9.94 7.35 -7.95
CA LEU A 150 8.63 7.90 -8.31
C LEU A 150 7.86 8.35 -7.07
N LYS A 151 7.82 7.52 -6.02
CA LYS A 151 7.21 7.84 -4.72
C LYS A 151 7.76 9.16 -4.19
N TYR A 152 9.08 9.27 -4.00
CA TYR A 152 9.67 10.48 -3.44
C TYR A 152 9.54 11.70 -4.34
N PHE A 153 9.54 11.51 -5.67
CA PHE A 153 9.22 12.58 -6.60
C PHE A 153 7.80 13.12 -6.38
N ILE A 154 6.80 12.24 -6.25
CA ILE A 154 5.42 12.61 -5.97
C ILE A 154 5.32 13.23 -4.58
N ASN A 155 5.70 12.53 -3.51
CA ASN A 155 5.55 12.99 -2.13
C ASN A 155 6.25 14.35 -1.86
N SER A 156 7.23 14.73 -2.69
CA SER A 156 7.92 16.03 -2.62
C SER A 156 7.34 17.13 -3.52
N ASP A 157 6.18 16.92 -4.15
CA ASP A 157 5.60 17.83 -5.15
C ASP A 157 6.58 18.13 -6.29
N GLY A 158 7.25 17.07 -6.76
CA GLY A 158 8.17 17.10 -7.89
C GLY A 158 9.52 17.75 -7.59
N LYS A 159 9.79 18.13 -6.34
CA LYS A 159 11.04 18.78 -5.93
C LYS A 159 12.24 17.83 -6.01
N TYR A 160 12.05 16.54 -5.74
CA TYR A 160 13.13 15.57 -5.75
C TYR A 160 13.24 14.90 -7.12
N LYS A 161 14.34 15.15 -7.84
CA LYS A 161 14.59 14.59 -9.20
C LYS A 161 15.92 13.86 -9.33
N ASP A 162 16.91 14.26 -8.53
CA ASP A 162 18.31 13.82 -8.61
C ASP A 162 18.62 12.73 -7.58
N PHE A 163 18.14 11.52 -7.88
CA PHE A 163 18.34 10.35 -7.04
C PHE A 163 19.50 9.50 -7.53
N THR A 164 20.27 8.95 -6.60
CA THR A 164 21.32 7.96 -6.87
C THR A 164 21.15 6.72 -5.99
N ALA A 165 21.71 5.61 -6.44
CA ALA A 165 21.75 4.36 -5.68
C ALA A 165 23.20 3.89 -5.52
N ASN A 166 23.46 3.08 -4.50
CA ASN A 166 24.68 2.27 -4.47
C ASN A 166 24.66 1.21 -5.59
N LYS A 167 25.81 0.56 -5.84
CA LYS A 167 25.95 -0.46 -6.91
C LYS A 167 24.89 -1.57 -6.84
N GLU A 168 24.52 -1.98 -5.62
CA GLU A 168 23.54 -3.03 -5.34
C GLU A 168 22.08 -2.53 -5.38
N LYS A 169 21.85 -1.23 -5.55
CA LYS A 169 20.52 -0.58 -5.48
C LYS A 169 19.75 -0.81 -4.17
N SER A 170 20.43 -1.22 -3.11
CA SER A 170 19.87 -1.44 -1.77
C SER A 170 19.82 -0.18 -0.89
N LYS A 171 20.53 0.89 -1.29
CA LYS A 171 20.56 2.18 -0.59
C LYS A 171 20.34 3.32 -1.57
N PHE A 172 19.41 4.21 -1.21
CA PHE A 172 18.99 5.34 -2.03
C PHE A 172 19.50 6.65 -1.44
N TYR A 173 19.84 7.58 -2.31
CA TYR A 173 20.35 8.87 -1.93
C TYR A 173 19.68 9.97 -2.75
N TYR A 174 19.40 11.10 -2.12
CA TYR A 174 19.07 12.36 -2.77
C TYR A 174 20.09 13.41 -2.34
N LYS A 175 20.76 14.04 -3.30
CA LYS A 175 21.87 14.99 -3.02
C LYS A 175 22.87 14.45 -1.99
N GLN A 176 23.31 13.20 -2.17
CA GLN A 176 24.25 12.47 -1.29
C GLN A 176 23.73 12.16 0.13
N GLN A 177 22.50 12.57 0.48
CA GLN A 177 21.86 12.18 1.74
C GLN A 177 21.09 10.88 1.55
N LYS A 178 21.31 9.91 2.44
CA LYS A 178 20.62 8.62 2.39
C LYS A 178 19.13 8.82 2.70
N ILE A 179 18.28 8.32 1.82
CA ILE A 179 16.83 8.28 2.02
C ILE A 179 16.48 6.99 2.78
N TYR A 180 15.61 7.12 3.77
CA TYR A 180 15.03 6.01 4.52
C TYR A 180 13.55 5.96 4.19
N ASP A 181 13.06 4.87 3.61
CA ASP A 181 11.61 4.65 3.53
C ASP A 181 11.10 4.26 4.91
N VAL A 182 10.24 5.08 5.52
CA VAL A 182 9.75 4.85 6.88
C VAL A 182 8.89 3.58 6.93
N ARG A 183 8.24 3.20 5.81
CA ARG A 183 7.47 1.96 5.70
C ARG A 183 8.33 0.70 5.67
N TRP A 184 9.61 0.82 5.30
CA TRP A 184 10.60 -0.25 5.47
C TRP A 184 10.89 -0.57 6.93
N ASN A 185 10.70 0.41 7.80
CA ASN A 185 10.88 0.22 9.24
C ASN A 185 9.61 -0.31 9.91
N MET A 186 8.51 -0.50 9.16
CA MET A 186 7.35 -1.26 9.61
C MET A 186 7.59 -2.75 9.43
N LYS A 187 8.54 -3.29 10.21
CA LYS A 187 8.45 -4.69 10.64
C LYS A 187 7.01 -4.93 11.14
N LYS A 188 6.28 -5.86 10.51
CA LYS A 188 4.92 -6.34 10.86
C LYS A 188 3.73 -5.52 10.36
N TYR A 189 3.49 -5.48 9.05
CA TYR A 189 2.10 -5.64 8.62
C TYR A 189 2.04 -6.97 7.88
N LEU A 190 1.32 -7.90 8.50
CA LEU A 190 1.13 -9.24 8.01
C LEU A 190 0.53 -9.16 6.60
N THR A 191 1.03 -9.93 5.64
CA THR A 191 0.36 -10.08 4.33
C THR A 191 -1.08 -10.56 4.55
N ILE A 192 -1.99 -10.37 3.57
CA ILE A 192 -3.39 -10.84 3.69
C ILE A 192 -3.45 -12.33 4.09
N GLU A 193 -2.51 -13.14 3.60
CA GLU A 193 -2.37 -14.55 4.01
C GLU A 193 -1.95 -14.73 5.46
N GLU A 194 -1.02 -13.90 5.95
CA GLU A 194 -0.59 -13.91 7.35
C GLU A 194 -1.68 -13.39 8.30
N ILE A 195 -2.50 -12.41 7.88
CA ILE A 195 -3.71 -11.96 8.61
C ILE A 195 -4.73 -13.09 8.67
N ARG A 196 -5.05 -13.72 7.53
CA ARG A 196 -5.97 -14.87 7.45
C ARG A 196 -5.48 -16.04 8.31
N ASN A 197 -4.18 -16.30 8.33
CA ASN A 197 -3.59 -17.33 9.19
C ASN A 197 -3.67 -16.95 10.67
N ALA A 198 -3.42 -15.68 11.03
CA ALA A 198 -3.57 -15.21 12.40
C ALA A 198 -5.04 -15.26 12.89
N GLU A 199 -6.01 -14.96 12.02
CA GLU A 199 -7.43 -15.12 12.31
C GLU A 199 -7.81 -16.60 12.45
N LYS A 200 -7.28 -17.47 11.60
CA LYS A 200 -7.47 -18.92 11.70
C LYS A 200 -6.87 -19.49 12.99
N LEU A 201 -5.69 -19.03 13.39
CA LEU A 201 -5.06 -19.38 14.67
C LEU A 201 -5.90 -18.90 15.86
N LYS A 202 -6.41 -17.66 15.83
CA LYS A 202 -7.31 -17.15 16.87
C LYS A 202 -8.61 -17.93 16.97
N ALA A 203 -9.19 -18.34 15.84
CA ALA A 203 -10.39 -19.18 15.82
C ALA A 203 -10.10 -20.57 16.41
N MET A 204 -8.96 -21.17 16.05
CA MET A 204 -8.53 -22.45 16.63
C MET A 204 -8.27 -22.37 18.14
N ASP A 205 -7.67 -21.27 18.63
CA ASP A 205 -7.44 -21.05 20.06
C ASP A 205 -8.77 -20.84 20.81
N GLN A 206 -9.73 -20.12 20.22
CA GLN A 206 -11.06 -19.96 20.80
C GLN A 206 -11.79 -21.30 20.89
N ASP A 207 -11.75 -22.12 19.84
CA ASP A 207 -12.34 -23.46 19.83
C ASP A 207 -11.66 -24.38 20.86
N ALA A 208 -10.32 -24.36 20.96
CA ALA A 208 -9.58 -25.12 21.96
C ALA A 208 -9.93 -24.69 23.39
N ASN A 209 -10.11 -23.40 23.63
CA ASN A 209 -10.48 -22.88 24.94
C ASN A 209 -11.94 -23.26 25.31
N ILE A 210 -12.86 -23.31 24.35
CA ILE A 210 -14.22 -23.84 24.55
C ILE A 210 -14.18 -25.35 24.89
N ILE A 211 -13.31 -26.13 24.23
CA ILE A 211 -13.12 -27.55 24.52
C ILE A 211 -12.51 -27.76 25.92
N GLU A 212 -11.53 -26.96 26.34
CA GLU A 212 -10.98 -27.04 27.70
C GLU A 212 -11.99 -26.61 28.77
N THR A 213 -12.81 -25.60 28.50
CA THR A 213 -13.82 -25.11 29.46
C THR A 213 -14.98 -26.11 29.61
N SER A 214 -15.35 -26.82 28.54
CA SER A 214 -16.32 -27.92 28.59
C SER A 214 -15.75 -29.20 29.23
N ALA A 215 -14.44 -29.46 29.10
CA ALA A 215 -13.76 -30.54 29.81
C ALA A 215 -13.65 -30.27 31.33
N LYS A 216 -13.38 -29.02 31.75
CA LYS A 216 -13.29 -28.65 33.17
C LYS A 216 -14.63 -28.59 33.91
N THR A 217 -15.75 -28.46 33.20
CA THR A 217 -17.09 -28.42 33.83
C THR A 217 -17.70 -29.80 34.11
N THR A 218 -17.04 -30.89 33.72
CA THR A 218 -17.59 -32.25 33.89
C THR A 218 -17.04 -33.02 35.11
N ASP A 219 -15.98 -32.53 35.79
CA ASP A 219 -15.34 -33.29 36.88
C ASP A 219 -15.58 -32.71 38.30
N ASP A 220 -15.87 -31.42 38.43
CA ASP A 220 -15.99 -30.75 39.75
C ASP A 220 -17.27 -31.12 40.53
N GLY A 221 -18.29 -31.66 39.83
CA GLY A 221 -19.53 -32.13 40.45
C GLY A 221 -19.38 -33.43 41.24
N LYS A 222 -18.44 -34.31 40.86
CA LYS A 222 -18.24 -35.61 41.53
C LYS A 222 -17.34 -35.51 42.77
N GLN A 223 -16.33 -34.63 42.76
CA GLN A 223 -15.45 -34.43 43.92
C GLN A 223 -16.13 -33.71 45.10
N ARG A 224 -17.07 -32.79 44.83
CA ARG A 224 -17.85 -32.11 45.89
C ARG A 224 -18.86 -33.02 46.59
N LEU A 225 -19.43 -34.00 45.89
CA LEU A 225 -20.31 -35.00 46.49
C LEU A 225 -19.54 -35.99 47.39
N LEU A 226 -18.39 -36.48 46.93
CA LEU A 226 -17.57 -37.45 47.68
C LEU A 226 -16.99 -36.86 48.98
N THR A 227 -16.59 -35.59 48.97
CA THR A 227 -16.07 -34.91 50.17
C THR A 227 -17.17 -34.63 51.21
N GLY A 228 -18.40 -34.35 50.77
CA GLY A 228 -19.56 -34.23 51.65
C GLY A 228 -19.92 -35.55 52.36
N PHE A 229 -19.98 -36.66 51.63
CA PHE A 229 -20.31 -37.98 52.20
C PHE A 229 -19.25 -38.47 53.21
N ALA A 230 -17.96 -38.23 52.96
CA ALA A 230 -16.90 -38.63 53.88
C ALA A 230 -16.95 -37.89 55.23
N LEU A 231 -17.28 -36.58 55.21
CA LEU A 231 -17.48 -35.78 56.43
C LEU A 231 -18.72 -36.25 57.21
N PHE A 232 -19.83 -36.52 56.52
CA PHE A 232 -21.02 -37.06 57.18
C PHE A 232 -20.77 -38.43 57.83
N ALA A 233 -20.06 -39.34 57.14
CA ALA A 233 -19.71 -40.65 57.70
C ALA A 233 -18.79 -40.55 58.94
N ALA A 234 -17.81 -39.65 58.92
CA ALA A 234 -16.91 -39.43 60.05
C ALA A 234 -17.65 -38.83 61.26
N VAL A 235 -18.56 -37.87 61.05
CA VAL A 235 -19.39 -37.31 62.12
C VAL A 235 -20.35 -38.37 62.67
N TRP A 236 -20.95 -39.21 61.82
CA TRP A 236 -21.83 -40.28 62.26
C TRP A 236 -21.08 -41.35 63.08
N ALA A 237 -19.90 -41.76 62.63
CA ALA A 237 -19.04 -42.69 63.37
C ALA A 237 -18.62 -42.12 64.74
N PHE A 238 -18.30 -40.83 64.81
CA PHE A 238 -17.97 -40.17 66.08
C PHE A 238 -19.16 -40.11 67.05
N ILE A 239 -20.38 -39.86 66.55
CA ILE A 239 -21.61 -39.86 67.36
C ILE A 239 -21.92 -41.27 67.87
N VAL A 240 -21.77 -42.30 67.03
CA VAL A 240 -21.99 -43.70 67.44
C VAL A 240 -20.95 -44.17 68.46
N LEU A 241 -19.67 -43.82 68.28
CA LEU A 241 -18.61 -44.13 69.26
C LEU A 241 -18.83 -43.43 70.61
N ARG A 242 -19.31 -42.17 70.61
CA ARG A 242 -19.69 -41.47 71.85
C ARG A 242 -20.91 -42.06 72.54
N ARG A 243 -21.89 -42.59 71.80
CA ARG A 243 -23.05 -43.28 72.38
C ARG A 243 -22.71 -44.68 72.89
N GLY A 244 -21.77 -45.39 72.25
CA GLY A 244 -21.28 -46.70 72.69
C GLY A 244 -20.45 -46.66 73.99
N LYS A 245 -19.70 -45.58 74.22
CA LYS A 245 -18.91 -45.40 75.46
C LYS A 245 -19.73 -44.97 76.69
N ARG A 246 -21.03 -44.65 76.56
CA ARG A 246 -21.92 -44.32 77.70
C ARG A 246 -22.79 -45.50 78.17
N LYS A 247 -22.59 -46.71 77.63
CA LYS A 247 -23.38 -47.92 77.97
C LYS A 247 -22.55 -49.09 78.52
N LYS A 248 -21.34 -48.82 79.00
CA LYS A 248 -20.57 -49.73 79.88
C LYS A 248 -20.09 -48.88 81.05
N ASP A 249 -21.00 -48.68 82.00
CA ASP A 249 -20.79 -48.35 83.41
C ASP A 249 -22.18 -48.29 84.04
N ASN A 250 -22.76 -49.50 84.16
CA ASN A 250 -23.73 -49.98 85.15
C ASN A 250 -24.08 -51.42 84.80
#